data_AF-B9X966-F1
#
_entry.id   AF-B9X966-F1
#
_cell.length_a   1.000
_cell.length_b   1.000
_cell.length_c   1.000
_cell.angle_alpha   90.00
_cell.angle_beta   90.00
_cell.angle_gamma   90.00
#
_symmetry.space_group_name_H-M   'P 1'
#
loop_
_entity.id
_entity.type
_entity.pdbx_description
1 polymer ?
#
loop_
_entity_poly.entity_id
_entity_poly.type
_entity_poly.pdbx_seq_one_letter_code
_entity_poly.pdbx_strand_id
1 'polypeptide(L)'
;MAGEEEKLLIDEEETVQIKDLNKVTTVNNNDLLLLDDGVASSNAITYENFLKTTKDKTFKGEGLGYFKEVIKSTIAEELAADTSFVEKIYANIIDKLISNNSDKLSSLFSKIKSRLTDSISSATLSKYDDLLIMSSSTIQKTPVP
;
A
#
# COMPACT_ATOMS: atom_id res chain seq x y z
N MET A 1 34.87 44.33 69.37
CA MET A 1 35.36 43.06 68.81
C MET A 1 34.19 42.08 68.77
N ALA A 2 34.12 41.33 67.67
CA ALA A 2 33.18 40.25 67.33
C ALA A 2 31.72 40.69 67.07
N GLY A 3 31.10 40.40 65.92
CA GLY A 3 31.56 39.67 64.74
C GLY A 3 30.60 39.97 63.60
N GLU A 4 31.13 40.41 62.47
CA GLU A 4 30.38 40.48 61.22
C GLU A 4 30.29 39.05 60.69
N GLU A 5 29.10 38.46 60.73
CA GLU A 5 28.83 37.21 60.02
C GLU A 5 28.99 37.48 58.53
N GLU A 6 30.05 36.93 57.93
CA GLU A 6 30.23 36.86 56.49
C GLU A 6 28.99 36.18 55.88
N LYS A 7 28.09 36.99 55.33
CA LYS A 7 27.05 36.50 54.42
C LYS A 7 27.75 35.96 53.18
N LEU A 8 27.76 34.63 53.05
CA LEU A 8 28.04 33.95 51.79
C LEU A 8 27.11 34.54 50.72
N LEU A 9 27.69 35.30 49.78
CA LEU A 9 27.04 35.75 48.56
C LEU A 9 26.90 34.52 47.67
N ILE A 10 25.77 33.83 47.76
CA ILE A 10 25.43 32.77 46.81
C ILE A 10 24.79 33.48 45.62
N ASP A 11 25.48 33.49 44.48
CA ASP A 11 24.91 33.94 43.20
C ASP A 11 23.70 33.04 42.87
N GLU A 12 22.52 33.63 42.69
CA GLU A 12 21.24 32.90 42.53
C GLU A 12 21.06 32.23 41.16
N GLU A 13 22.04 32.28 40.26
CA GLU A 13 22.01 31.59 38.97
C GLU A 13 23.30 30.79 38.72
N GLU A 14 23.51 29.75 39.53
CA GLU A 14 24.57 28.77 39.28
C GLU A 14 24.19 27.87 38.08
N THR A 15 24.47 28.36 36.87
CA THR A 15 24.28 27.60 35.63
C THR A 15 25.40 26.58 35.46
N VAL A 16 25.09 25.30 35.68
CA VAL A 16 26.04 24.20 35.45
C VAL A 16 26.00 23.82 33.96
N GLN A 17 26.94 24.37 33.18
CA GLN A 17 27.14 23.96 31.80
C GLN A 17 27.87 22.61 31.75
N ILE A 18 27.16 21.52 31.41
CA ILE A 18 27.79 20.23 31.15
C ILE A 18 28.40 20.27 29.75
N LYS A 19 29.70 20.59 29.67
CA LYS A 19 30.47 20.40 28.45
C LYS A 19 30.89 18.94 28.38
N ASP A 20 30.49 18.27 27.31
CA ASP A 20 30.92 16.92 26.94
C ASP A 20 30.49 15.82 27.92
N LEU A 21 29.27 15.27 27.72
CA LEU A 21 28.82 14.07 28.41
C LEU A 21 29.72 12.87 28.06
N ASN A 22 30.15 12.11 29.07
CA ASN A 22 30.84 10.84 28.85
C ASN A 22 29.94 9.89 28.07
N LYS A 23 30.35 9.55 26.84
CA LYS A 23 29.60 8.65 25.98
C LYS A 23 29.66 7.23 26.53
N VAL A 24 28.49 6.68 26.86
CA VAL A 24 28.32 5.25 27.12
C VAL A 24 27.94 4.52 25.83
N THR A 25 28.46 3.31 25.64
CA THR A 25 28.15 2.46 24.47
C THR A 25 27.00 1.50 24.71
N THR A 26 26.66 1.26 25.97
CA THR A 26 25.57 0.40 26.43
C THR A 26 24.80 1.09 27.54
N VAL A 27 23.50 0.87 27.60
CA VAL A 27 22.60 1.40 28.65
C VAL A 27 21.76 0.27 29.24
N ASN A 28 21.51 0.33 30.53
CA ASN A 28 20.59 -0.53 31.26
C ASN A 28 19.21 0.12 31.35
N ASN A 29 18.17 -0.67 31.64
CA ASN A 29 16.80 -0.19 31.75
C ASN A 29 16.61 0.95 32.76
N ASN A 30 17.36 0.91 33.87
CA ASN A 30 17.30 1.89 34.95
C ASN A 30 18.23 3.08 34.75
N ASP A 31 19.05 3.08 33.69
CA ASP A 31 19.93 4.21 33.41
C ASP A 31 19.08 5.43 33.03
N LEU A 32 19.51 6.60 33.50
CA LEU A 32 18.79 7.85 33.31
C LEU A 32 19.30 8.58 32.06
N LEU A 33 18.36 8.91 31.17
CA LEU A 33 18.56 9.84 30.07
C LEU A 33 18.17 11.23 30.56
N LEU A 34 19.15 12.14 30.54
CA LEU A 34 18.93 13.55 30.84
C LEU A 34 18.07 14.18 29.75
N LEU A 35 17.04 14.92 30.16
CA LEU A 35 16.18 15.74 29.31
C LEU A 35 16.49 17.19 29.66
N ASP A 36 17.38 17.80 28.88
CA ASP A 36 17.73 19.20 29.01
C ASP A 36 16.96 20.02 27.97
N ASP A 37 16.08 20.90 28.43
CA ASP A 37 15.33 21.84 27.58
C ASP A 37 15.92 23.26 27.59
N GLY A 38 17.02 23.47 28.34
CA GLY A 38 17.73 24.75 28.41
C GLY A 38 16.99 25.88 29.13
N VAL A 39 15.80 25.64 29.71
CA VAL A 39 14.95 26.72 30.26
C VAL A 39 14.47 26.45 31.68
N ALA A 40 14.28 25.20 32.12
CA ALA A 40 13.93 24.89 33.51
C ALA A 40 14.35 23.47 33.93
N SER A 41 14.78 23.34 35.20
CA SER A 41 14.99 22.08 35.97
C SER A 41 15.45 20.85 35.17
N SER A 42 16.67 20.36 35.42
CA SER A 42 17.16 19.12 34.81
C SER A 42 16.27 17.92 35.15
N ASN A 43 15.49 17.48 34.16
CA ASN A 43 14.67 16.28 34.26
C ASN A 43 15.43 15.08 33.72
N ALA A 44 15.06 13.89 34.18
CA ALA A 44 15.59 12.65 33.63
C ALA A 44 14.50 11.60 33.51
N ILE A 45 14.62 10.75 32.49
CA ILE A 45 13.74 9.60 32.26
C ILE A 45 14.59 8.33 32.22
N THR A 46 14.09 7.23 32.78
CA THR A 46 14.79 5.94 32.61
C THR A 46 14.77 5.51 31.14
N TYR A 47 15.82 4.85 30.68
CA TYR A 47 15.88 4.30 29.33
C TYR A 47 14.66 3.43 29.00
N GLU A 48 14.22 2.60 29.96
CA GLU A 48 13.02 1.77 29.82
C GLU A 48 11.76 2.60 29.56
N ASN A 49 11.52 3.65 30.35
CA ASN A 49 10.34 4.49 30.17
C ASN A 49 10.40 5.28 28.86
N PHE A 50 11.57 5.80 28.49
CA PHE A 50 11.77 6.46 27.20
C PHE A 50 11.45 5.53 26.03
N LEU A 51 11.98 4.31 26.05
CA LEU A 51 11.73 3.31 25.02
C LEU A 51 10.25 2.95 24.95
N LYS A 52 9.59 2.76 26.10
CA LYS A 52 8.16 2.44 26.17
C LYS A 52 7.31 3.57 25.59
N THR A 53 7.55 4.82 25.99
CA THR A 53 6.81 5.99 25.49
C THR A 53 7.04 6.20 24.00
N THR A 54 8.28 6.01 23.52
CA THR A 54 8.59 6.10 22.08
C THR A 54 7.84 5.05 21.29
N LYS A 55 7.87 3.78 21.72
CA LYS A 55 7.10 2.70 21.09
C LYS A 55 5.61 3.00 21.05
N ASP A 56 5.04 3.46 22.16
CA ASP A 56 3.61 3.81 22.20
C ASP A 56 3.29 4.98 21.25
N LYS A 57 4.12 6.02 21.19
CA LYS A 57 3.92 7.14 20.26
C LYS A 57 4.12 6.76 18.78
N THR A 58 5.01 5.81 18.49
CA THR A 58 5.28 5.34 17.11
C THR A 58 4.22 4.36 16.63
N PHE A 59 3.80 3.42 17.47
CA PHE A 59 2.94 2.30 17.07
C PHE A 59 1.48 2.45 17.56
N LYS A 60 1.13 3.57 18.19
CA LYS A 60 -0.23 3.91 18.60
C LYS A 60 -0.47 5.42 18.40
N GLY A 61 -1.73 5.85 18.50
CA GLY A 61 -2.09 7.27 18.42
C GLY A 61 -1.69 7.95 17.10
N GLU A 62 -1.19 9.18 17.18
CA GLU A 62 -0.84 10.02 16.01
C GLU A 62 0.26 9.41 15.13
N GLY A 63 1.26 8.74 15.71
CA GLY A 63 2.36 8.14 14.95
C GLY A 63 1.99 6.86 14.20
N LEU A 64 0.91 6.18 14.61
CA LEU A 64 0.46 4.94 13.96
C LEU A 64 0.06 5.15 12.49
N GLY A 65 -0.52 6.31 12.17
CA GLY A 65 -0.90 6.65 10.80
C GLY A 65 0.33 6.68 9.89
N TYR A 66 1.32 7.48 10.27
CA TYR A 66 2.58 7.60 9.56
C TYR A 66 3.31 6.25 9.46
N PHE A 67 3.39 5.49 10.55
CA PHE A 67 4.02 4.16 10.54
C PHE A 67 3.35 3.21 9.54
N LYS A 68 2.01 3.17 9.50
CA LYS A 68 1.26 2.37 8.53
C LYS A 68 1.54 2.77 7.09
N GLU A 69 1.63 4.06 6.81
CA GLU A 69 1.96 4.55 5.46
C GLU A 69 3.35 4.13 5.03
N VAL A 70 4.35 4.29 5.90
CA VAL A 70 5.72 3.86 5.63
C VAL A 70 5.75 2.36 5.33
N ILE A 71 5.17 1.53 6.20
CA ILE A 71 5.13 0.07 5.98
C ILE A 71 4.40 -0.29 4.69
N LYS A 72 3.29 0.37 4.38
CA LYS A 72 2.54 0.12 3.14
C LYS A 72 3.37 0.48 1.90
N SER A 73 4.08 1.61 1.93
CA SER A 73 4.98 2.00 0.83
C SER A 73 6.10 1.00 0.66
N THR A 74 6.77 0.63 1.75
CA THR A 74 7.87 -0.36 1.72
C THR A 74 7.39 -1.70 1.16
N ILE A 75 6.25 -2.23 1.62
CA ILE A 75 5.70 -3.49 1.09
C ILE A 75 5.37 -3.35 -0.40
N ALA A 76 4.78 -2.23 -0.82
CA ALA A 76 4.45 -2.00 -2.23
C ALA A 76 5.71 -1.92 -3.11
N GLU A 77 6.76 -1.26 -2.64
CA GLU A 77 8.06 -1.17 -3.32
C GLU A 77 8.72 -2.54 -3.44
N GLU A 78 8.78 -3.31 -2.35
CA GLU A 78 9.34 -4.66 -2.34
C GLU A 78 8.56 -5.61 -3.27
N LEU A 79 7.22 -5.58 -3.23
CA LEU A 79 6.39 -6.41 -4.11
C LEU A 79 6.50 -6.00 -5.58
N ALA A 80 6.67 -4.71 -5.88
CA ALA A 80 6.87 -4.23 -7.24
C ALA A 80 8.25 -4.61 -7.80
N ALA A 81 9.26 -4.74 -6.93
CA ALA A 81 10.59 -5.20 -7.30
C ALA A 81 10.66 -6.73 -7.50
N ASP A 82 9.77 -7.51 -6.88
CA ASP A 82 9.68 -8.97 -7.09
C ASP A 82 9.06 -9.29 -8.46
N THR A 83 9.92 -9.59 -9.43
CA THR A 83 9.51 -9.92 -10.80
C THR A 83 8.58 -11.14 -10.86
N SER A 84 8.78 -12.17 -10.01
CA SER A 84 7.93 -13.38 -10.05
C SER A 84 6.55 -13.10 -9.48
N PHE A 85 6.45 -12.23 -8.47
CA PHE A 85 5.17 -11.74 -7.96
C PHE A 85 4.41 -10.97 -9.04
N VAL A 86 5.09 -10.02 -9.71
CA VAL A 86 4.51 -9.21 -10.80
C VAL A 86 4.02 -10.10 -11.95
N GLU A 87 4.81 -11.07 -12.40
CA GLU A 87 4.43 -12.03 -13.44
C GLU A 87 3.17 -12.82 -13.07
N LYS A 88 3.08 -13.33 -11.83
CA LYS A 88 1.89 -14.05 -11.34
C LYS A 88 0.64 -13.18 -11.32
N ILE A 89 0.78 -11.89 -10.97
CA ILE A 89 -0.34 -10.95 -10.99
C ILE A 89 -0.84 -10.75 -12.44
N TYR A 90 0.06 -10.53 -13.40
CA TYR A 90 -0.32 -10.39 -14.79
C TYR A 90 -0.99 -11.64 -15.36
N ALA A 91 -0.44 -12.82 -15.08
CA ALA A 91 -1.04 -14.09 -15.49
C ALA A 91 -2.47 -14.22 -14.94
N ASN A 92 -2.69 -13.97 -13.65
CA ASN A 92 -4.01 -14.01 -13.04
C ASN A 92 -5.00 -13.00 -13.65
N ILE A 93 -4.53 -11.80 -14.02
CA ILE A 93 -5.38 -10.80 -14.70
C ILE A 93 -5.80 -11.30 -16.08
N ILE A 94 -4.84 -11.83 -16.85
CA ILE A 94 -5.10 -12.39 -18.18
C ILE A 94 -6.09 -13.56 -18.06
N ASP A 95 -5.87 -14.48 -17.13
CA ASP A 95 -6.75 -15.62 -16.90
C ASP A 95 -8.16 -15.16 -16.53
N LYS A 96 -8.31 -14.17 -15.65
CA LYS A 96 -9.63 -13.59 -15.32
C LYS A 96 -10.29 -12.91 -16.52
N LEU A 97 -9.52 -12.19 -17.34
CA LEU A 97 -10.04 -11.52 -18.53
C LEU A 97 -10.54 -12.53 -19.58
N ILE A 98 -9.74 -13.57 -19.83
CA ILE A 98 -10.07 -14.66 -20.75
C ILE A 98 -11.25 -15.47 -20.21
N SER A 99 -11.21 -15.87 -18.93
CA SER A 99 -12.27 -16.66 -18.29
C SER A 99 -13.59 -15.91 -18.25
N ASN A 100 -13.61 -14.60 -17.93
CA ASN A 100 -14.86 -13.82 -17.96
C ASN A 100 -15.41 -13.60 -19.37
N ASN A 101 -14.55 -13.63 -20.40
CA ASN A 101 -14.97 -13.51 -21.79
C ASN A 101 -15.36 -14.85 -22.42
N SER A 102 -14.90 -15.98 -21.88
CA SER A 102 -15.20 -17.33 -22.39
C SER A 102 -16.70 -17.58 -22.50
N ASP A 103 -17.46 -17.33 -21.43
CA ASP A 103 -18.90 -17.64 -21.42
C ASP A 103 -19.70 -16.65 -22.28
N LYS A 104 -19.26 -15.39 -22.32
CA LYS A 104 -19.86 -14.35 -23.17
C LYS A 104 -19.56 -14.58 -24.65
N LEU A 105 -18.34 -14.95 -25.01
CA LEU A 105 -17.96 -15.32 -26.38
C LEU A 105 -18.64 -16.61 -26.80
N SER A 106 -18.66 -17.63 -25.95
CA SER A 106 -19.34 -18.91 -26.21
C SER A 106 -20.84 -18.72 -26.43
N SER A 107 -21.49 -17.89 -25.60
CA SER A 107 -22.90 -17.56 -25.78
C SER A 107 -23.17 -16.69 -27.01
N LEU A 108 -22.30 -15.74 -27.35
CA LEU A 108 -22.37 -14.97 -28.59
C LEU A 108 -22.19 -15.86 -29.83
N PHE A 109 -21.18 -16.72 -29.83
CA PHE A 109 -20.93 -17.69 -30.91
C PHE A 109 -22.12 -18.64 -31.07
N SER A 110 -22.67 -19.15 -29.98
CA SER A 110 -23.86 -20.00 -29.98
C SER A 110 -25.08 -19.28 -30.56
N LYS A 111 -25.29 -18.00 -30.22
CA LYS A 111 -26.36 -17.16 -30.80
C LYS A 111 -26.16 -16.91 -32.29
N ILE A 112 -24.94 -16.60 -32.72
CA ILE A 112 -24.60 -16.42 -34.16
C ILE A 112 -24.87 -17.71 -34.91
N LYS A 113 -24.40 -18.86 -34.39
CA LYS A 113 -24.61 -20.18 -34.97
C LYS A 113 -26.10 -20.54 -35.08
N SER A 114 -26.87 -20.32 -34.01
CA SER A 114 -28.32 -20.58 -34.01
C SER A 114 -29.02 -19.74 -35.07
N ARG A 115 -28.77 -18.42 -35.09
CA ARG A 115 -29.38 -17.53 -36.09
C ARG A 115 -29.04 -17.92 -37.52
N LEU A 116 -27.79 -18.26 -37.79
CA LEU A 116 -27.37 -18.73 -39.12
C LEU A 116 -28.09 -20.04 -39.49
N THR A 117 -28.17 -20.99 -38.56
CA THR A 117 -28.83 -22.29 -38.76
C THR A 117 -30.33 -22.11 -39.02
N ASP A 118 -31.01 -21.30 -38.22
CA ASP A 118 -32.44 -21.00 -38.37
C ASP A 118 -32.72 -20.28 -39.69
N SER A 119 -31.86 -19.33 -40.06
CA SER A 119 -31.97 -18.58 -41.31
C SER A 119 -31.79 -19.49 -42.53
N ILE A 120 -30.81 -20.41 -42.50
CA ILE A 120 -30.57 -21.36 -43.60
C ILE A 120 -31.72 -22.38 -43.66
N SER A 121 -32.17 -22.91 -42.52
CA SER A 121 -33.21 -23.95 -42.47
C SER A 121 -34.58 -23.43 -42.92
N SER A 122 -34.86 -22.14 -42.73
CA SER A 122 -36.08 -21.47 -43.18
C SER A 122 -36.00 -20.93 -44.61
N ALA A 123 -34.82 -20.89 -45.21
CA ALA A 123 -34.65 -20.45 -46.59
C ALA A 123 -34.99 -21.58 -47.57
N THR A 124 -35.96 -21.33 -48.47
CA THR A 124 -36.23 -22.23 -49.60
C THR A 124 -35.09 -22.14 -50.61
N LEU A 125 -34.09 -23.00 -50.50
CA LEU A 125 -32.95 -23.02 -51.43
C LEU A 125 -33.32 -23.77 -52.71
N SER A 126 -32.85 -23.24 -53.83
CA SER A 126 -32.95 -23.87 -55.15
C SER A 126 -31.56 -24.15 -55.69
N LYS A 127 -31.47 -25.07 -56.66
CA LYS A 127 -30.22 -25.35 -57.39
C LYS A 127 -29.69 -24.16 -58.22
N TYR A 128 -30.44 -23.07 -58.29
CA TYR A 128 -30.10 -21.85 -59.01
C TYR A 128 -29.61 -20.74 -58.08
N ASP A 129 -29.52 -20.99 -56.77
CA ASP A 129 -28.95 -20.04 -55.81
C ASP A 129 -27.45 -20.34 -55.63
N ASP A 130 -26.57 -19.40 -55.98
CA ASP A 130 -25.11 -19.60 -56.04
C ASP A 130 -24.39 -19.04 -54.79
N LEU A 131 -24.84 -17.90 -54.28
CA LEU A 131 -24.30 -17.28 -53.06
C LEU A 131 -25.41 -16.80 -52.13
N LEU A 132 -25.25 -17.14 -50.84
CA LEU A 132 -26.13 -16.75 -49.75
C LEU A 132 -25.46 -15.69 -48.87
N ILE A 133 -26.08 -14.53 -48.73
CA ILE A 133 -25.59 -13.43 -47.91
C ILE A 133 -26.57 -13.21 -46.76
N MET A 134 -26.10 -13.29 -45.52
CA MET A 134 -26.90 -12.89 -44.38
C MET A 134 -26.89 -11.37 -44.24
N SER A 135 -28.07 -10.76 -44.34
CA SER A 135 -28.27 -9.33 -44.06
C SER A 135 -29.23 -9.20 -42.88
N SER A 136 -28.68 -8.88 -41.70
CA SER A 136 -29.39 -8.60 -40.43
C SER A 136 -30.32 -9.71 -39.92
N SER A 137 -31.39 -10.04 -40.65
CA SER A 137 -32.41 -11.03 -40.30
C SER A 137 -32.98 -11.80 -41.51
N THR A 138 -32.43 -11.63 -42.71
CA THR A 138 -32.86 -12.35 -43.92
C THR A 138 -31.66 -12.90 -44.68
N ILE A 139 -31.86 -14.03 -45.35
CA ILE A 139 -30.90 -14.53 -46.35
C ILE A 139 -31.23 -13.88 -47.68
N GLN A 140 -30.28 -13.12 -48.20
CA GLN A 140 -30.26 -12.69 -49.58
C GLN A 140 -29.64 -13.80 -50.43
N LYS A 141 -30.23 -14.05 -51.59
CA LYS A 141 -29.76 -15.06 -52.54
C LYS A 141 -29.32 -14.35 -53.80
N THR A 142 -28.25 -14.84 -54.37
CA THR A 142 -27.79 -14.41 -55.69
C THR A 142 -27.99 -15.58 -56.65
N PRO A 143 -28.71 -15.36 -57.76
CA PRO A 143 -28.93 -16.41 -58.75
C PRO A 143 -27.62 -16.72 -59.48
N VAL A 144 -27.50 -17.95 -59.98
CA VAL A 144 -26.47 -18.34 -60.95
C VAL A 144 -26.61 -17.42 -62.19
N PRO A 145 -25.51 -16.82 -62.71
CA PRO A 145 -25.54 -15.95 -63.89
C PRO A 145 -26.19 -16.56 -65.14
#